data_AF-A0A812TPT3-F1
#
_entry.id   AF-A0A812TPT3-F1
#
_cell.length_a   1.000
_cell.length_b   1.000
_cell.length_c   1.000
_cell.angle_alpha   90.00
_cell.angle_beta   90.00
_cell.angle_gamma   90.00
#
_symmetry.space_group_name_H-M   'P 1'
#
loop_
_entity.id
_entity.type
_entity.pdbx_description
1 polymer ?
#
loop_
_entity_poly.entity_id
_entity_poly.type
_entity_poly.pdbx_seq_one_letter_code
_entity_poly.pdbx_strand_id
1 'polypeptide(L)'
;MKIQQSEPAQHDSSMVQRMRKFWKQDHLCDVTLKSREGSEHRCHRVWLAAASKSLEALLCGPFQELDHISQGKPIEFAASAGVVTALLDHIYGGEPEITTEEAMELLRLAGAYELSNLSSCIEACLCNVMDGVTALRLLKQLPSLVLPAVVEACEVHIAQDFSRFATHADFVHLTALQVAQILQREDLHVNREEAVLQGLVCWMNASKDDRKGGYKVSPAVDSAKFSWHSGAFLLVDESRHQVLRGKPGEHVFQAIAGRAVPVDGANDLERKLHAVAVSPQGVVFVAECDGSERRLFRFEGLSGEVLLQTPGLLDVCCSPNGIVYVLDDDGRRVQQLEGSSLKQVVAAKDDSKDEGFDAHYMYVSEQEVIYLTDFWSSRVLKISPGSSRPAVIADLSTDPVDETCLGGLCVTEDETVYVADSATNQVYVVNSGDTAGSTLDLDYADDGPAVDVQVYEGSLYVLHSSRFGVEAPENPSGGVYRYILPARLDFDS
;
A
#
# COMPACT_ATOMS: atom_id res chain seq x y z
N MET A 1 -46.87 1.66 44.45
CA MET A 1 -47.14 2.90 43.67
C MET A 1 -46.06 3.00 42.60
N LYS A 2 -46.41 2.88 41.32
CA LYS A 2 -45.50 3.14 40.19
C LYS A 2 -45.88 4.48 39.59
N ILE A 3 -44.95 5.44 39.60
CA ILE A 3 -45.12 6.72 38.93
C ILE A 3 -44.80 6.47 37.46
N GLN A 4 -45.78 6.59 36.57
CA GLN A 4 -45.55 6.47 35.13
C GLN A 4 -44.91 7.77 34.62
N GLN A 5 -43.81 7.65 33.88
CA GLN A 5 -43.26 8.78 33.13
C GLN A 5 -44.20 9.14 31.97
N SER A 6 -44.27 10.43 31.65
CA SER A 6 -44.82 10.91 30.38
C SER A 6 -44.04 10.31 29.20
N GLU A 7 -44.65 10.23 28.02
CA GLU A 7 -44.10 9.62 26.80
C GLU A 7 -42.57 9.77 26.66
N PRO A 8 -41.79 8.66 26.73
CA PRO A 8 -40.33 8.70 26.73
C PRO A 8 -39.71 9.47 25.54
N ALA A 9 -40.32 9.36 24.35
CA ALA A 9 -39.85 10.03 23.14
C ALA A 9 -39.90 11.58 23.23
N GLN A 10 -40.91 12.13 23.90
CA GLN A 10 -41.00 13.58 24.13
C GLN A 10 -39.96 14.03 25.16
N HIS A 11 -39.69 13.20 26.16
CA HIS A 11 -38.65 13.47 27.14
C HIS A 11 -37.26 13.51 26.49
N ASP A 12 -36.92 12.52 25.67
CA ASP A 12 -35.61 12.43 25.01
C ASP A 12 -35.36 13.58 24.04
N SER A 13 -36.32 13.90 23.17
CA SER A 13 -36.21 15.06 22.26
C SER A 13 -36.04 16.38 23.01
N SER A 14 -36.75 16.58 24.13
CA SER A 14 -36.61 17.77 24.96
C SER A 14 -35.22 17.88 25.62
N MET A 15 -34.61 16.75 26.00
CA MET A 15 -33.26 16.74 26.55
C MET A 15 -32.22 17.07 25.49
N VAL A 16 -32.30 16.47 24.29
CA VAL A 16 -31.38 16.75 23.18
C VAL A 16 -31.42 18.24 22.82
N GLN A 17 -32.61 18.85 22.72
CA GLN A 17 -32.76 20.28 22.44
C GLN A 17 -32.13 21.17 23.52
N ARG A 18 -32.27 20.82 24.81
CA ARG A 18 -31.63 21.55 25.90
C ARG A 18 -30.12 21.41 25.86
N MET A 19 -29.63 20.23 25.53
CA MET A 19 -28.19 19.95 25.43
C MET A 19 -27.56 20.70 24.26
N ARG A 20 -28.22 20.70 23.09
CA ARG A 20 -27.84 21.53 21.94
C ARG A 20 -27.77 23.02 22.30
N LYS A 21 -28.73 23.52 23.09
CA LYS A 21 -28.70 24.91 23.57
C LYS A 21 -27.50 25.20 24.48
N PHE A 22 -27.17 24.30 25.40
CA PHE A 22 -26.00 24.46 26.26
C PHE A 22 -24.69 24.48 25.47
N TRP A 23 -24.56 23.59 24.47
CA TRP A 23 -23.42 23.59 23.57
C TRP A 23 -23.28 24.92 22.80
N LYS A 24 -24.35 25.43 22.18
CA LYS A 24 -24.31 26.73 21.47
C LYS A 24 -24.02 27.94 22.38
N GLN A 25 -24.11 27.78 23.70
CA GLN A 25 -23.86 28.82 24.70
C GLN A 25 -22.57 28.60 25.49
N ASP A 26 -21.75 27.61 25.09
CA ASP A 26 -20.55 27.15 25.82
C ASP A 26 -20.81 26.83 27.31
N HIS A 27 -22.05 26.50 27.66
CA HIS A 27 -22.45 26.27 29.04
C HIS A 27 -22.15 24.84 29.42
N LEU A 28 -21.31 24.63 30.45
CA LEU A 28 -20.90 23.32 30.98
C LEU A 28 -20.01 22.48 30.04
N CYS A 29 -19.43 23.07 29.00
CA CYS A 29 -18.45 22.41 28.14
C CYS A 29 -17.14 22.11 28.91
N ASP A 30 -16.83 20.81 29.04
CA ASP A 30 -15.73 20.25 29.83
C ASP A 30 -14.61 19.63 28.97
N VAL A 31 -14.74 19.67 27.64
CA VAL A 31 -13.70 19.25 26.69
C VAL A 31 -13.63 20.24 25.52
N THR A 32 -12.44 20.36 24.93
CA THR A 32 -12.19 21.18 23.74
C THR A 32 -11.54 20.33 22.66
N LEU A 33 -12.14 20.29 21.48
CA LEU A 33 -11.56 19.67 20.29
C LEU A 33 -10.83 20.74 19.48
N LYS A 34 -9.68 20.41 18.92
CA LYS A 34 -8.91 21.34 18.09
C LYS A 34 -8.79 20.79 16.68
N SER A 35 -9.24 21.56 15.70
CA SER A 35 -9.19 21.20 14.28
C SER A 35 -7.74 21.20 13.76
N ARG A 36 -7.53 20.65 12.57
CA ARG A 36 -6.23 20.68 11.87
C ARG A 36 -5.72 22.11 11.64
N GLU A 37 -6.62 23.09 11.43
CA GLU A 37 -6.27 24.50 11.30
C GLU A 37 -6.03 25.20 12.65
N GLY A 38 -6.19 24.48 13.76
CA GLY A 38 -6.03 24.99 15.12
C GLY A 38 -7.26 25.67 15.70
N SER A 39 -8.44 25.55 15.07
CA SER A 39 -9.69 26.10 15.61
C SER A 39 -10.16 25.27 16.80
N GLU A 40 -10.54 25.93 17.90
CA GLU A 40 -11.01 25.27 19.12
C GLU A 40 -12.53 25.19 19.19
N HIS A 41 -13.05 24.00 19.48
CA HIS A 41 -14.47 23.67 19.54
C HIS A 41 -14.81 23.09 20.91
N ARG A 42 -15.45 23.90 21.76
CA ARG A 42 -15.86 23.48 23.11
C ARG A 42 -17.10 22.61 23.05
N CYS A 43 -17.11 21.52 23.81
CA CYS A 43 -18.24 20.60 23.87
C CYS A 43 -18.26 19.81 25.18
N HIS A 44 -19.25 18.92 25.29
CA HIS A 44 -19.49 18.09 26.46
C HIS A 44 -18.98 16.68 26.23
N ARG A 45 -18.04 16.26 27.07
CA ARG A 45 -17.38 14.97 27.00
C ARG A 45 -18.37 13.81 27.10
N VAL A 46 -19.35 13.95 28.00
CA VAL A 46 -20.41 12.94 28.20
C VAL A 46 -21.25 12.74 26.93
N TRP A 47 -21.46 13.79 26.15
CA TRP A 47 -22.31 13.73 24.96
C TRP A 47 -21.58 13.09 23.78
N LEU A 48 -20.28 13.38 23.64
CA LEU A 48 -19.40 12.68 22.69
C LEU A 48 -19.26 11.19 23.02
N ALA A 49 -19.01 10.86 24.29
CA ALA A 49 -18.91 9.48 24.75
C ALA A 49 -20.20 8.69 24.54
N ALA A 50 -21.37 9.32 24.77
CA ALA A 50 -22.66 8.68 24.51
C ALA A 50 -22.93 8.43 23.01
N ALA A 51 -22.32 9.21 22.12
CA ALA A 51 -22.54 9.11 20.68
C ALA A 51 -21.75 7.95 20.02
N SER A 52 -20.60 7.57 20.59
CA SER A 52 -19.76 6.49 20.05
C SER A 52 -18.92 5.83 21.14
N LYS A 53 -18.82 4.50 21.08
CA LYS A 53 -17.94 3.71 21.94
C LYS A 53 -16.46 4.04 21.74
N SER A 54 -16.05 4.36 20.51
CA SER A 54 -14.67 4.75 20.22
C SER A 54 -14.36 6.12 20.83
N LEU A 55 -15.31 7.06 20.78
CA LEU A 55 -15.20 8.35 21.47
C LEU A 55 -15.24 8.19 22.99
N GLU A 56 -16.07 7.29 23.53
CA GLU A 56 -16.06 6.93 24.94
C GLU A 56 -14.69 6.40 25.38
N ALA A 57 -14.12 5.46 24.62
CA ALA A 57 -12.79 4.94 24.87
C ALA A 57 -11.72 6.05 24.83
N LEU A 58 -11.73 6.89 23.79
CA LEU A 58 -10.78 8.01 23.65
C LEU A 58 -10.86 9.00 24.82
N LEU A 59 -12.08 9.35 25.24
CA LEU A 59 -12.33 10.44 26.19
C LEU A 59 -12.36 9.99 27.66
N CYS A 60 -12.57 8.71 27.92
CA CYS A 60 -12.71 8.15 29.27
C CYS A 60 -11.72 7.00 29.56
N GLY A 61 -11.04 6.47 28.55
CA GLY A 61 -10.02 5.44 28.68
C GLY A 61 -8.66 5.99 29.13
N PRO A 62 -7.70 5.10 29.43
CA PRO A 62 -6.37 5.45 29.92
C PRO A 62 -5.43 5.89 28.79
N PHE A 63 -5.84 6.90 28.00
CA PHE A 63 -5.06 7.47 26.91
C PHE A 63 -4.53 8.87 27.26
N GLN A 64 -3.58 9.38 26.46
CA GLN A 64 -2.97 10.70 26.69
C GLN A 64 -4.01 11.83 26.66
N GLU A 65 -5.10 11.63 25.93
CA GLU A 65 -6.24 12.52 25.80
C GLU A 65 -6.92 12.75 27.15
N LEU A 66 -7.02 11.74 28.02
CA LEU A 66 -7.62 11.91 29.35
C LEU A 66 -6.76 12.81 30.25
N ASP A 67 -5.43 12.66 30.16
CA ASP A 67 -4.48 13.53 30.85
C ASP A 67 -4.54 14.96 30.30
N HIS A 68 -4.67 15.12 28.98
CA HIS A 68 -4.85 16.41 28.31
C HIS A 68 -6.12 17.12 28.78
N ILE A 69 -7.26 16.42 28.80
CA ILE A 69 -8.54 16.95 29.29
C ILE A 69 -8.39 17.40 30.75
N SER A 70 -7.76 16.58 31.60
CA SER A 70 -7.54 16.88 33.02
C SER A 70 -6.65 18.11 33.25
N GLN A 71 -5.75 18.41 32.30
CA GLN A 71 -4.90 19.60 32.27
C GLN A 71 -5.54 20.80 31.55
N GLY A 72 -6.77 20.66 31.04
CA GLY A 72 -7.46 21.69 30.26
C GLY A 72 -6.88 21.92 28.85
N LYS A 73 -6.11 20.97 28.32
CA LYS A 73 -5.57 21.01 26.97
C LYS A 73 -6.59 20.50 25.95
N PRO A 74 -6.59 21.05 24.72
CA PRO A 74 -7.46 20.56 23.67
C PRO A 74 -7.01 19.20 23.13
N ILE A 75 -7.97 18.46 22.55
CA ILE A 75 -7.75 17.19 21.85
C ILE A 75 -7.66 17.46 20.35
N GLU A 76 -6.56 17.07 19.73
CA GLU A 76 -6.32 17.27 18.30
C GLU A 76 -7.21 16.33 17.46
N PHE A 77 -7.93 16.88 16.48
CA PHE A 77 -8.72 16.15 15.50
C PHE A 77 -8.16 16.42 14.11
N ALA A 78 -7.83 15.36 13.37
CA ALA A 78 -7.28 15.43 12.01
C ALA A 78 -8.36 15.74 10.94
N ALA A 79 -9.16 16.79 11.17
CA ALA A 79 -10.22 17.24 10.29
C ALA A 79 -10.28 18.77 10.25
N SER A 80 -10.92 19.33 9.22
CA SER A 80 -11.13 20.77 9.12
C SER A 80 -12.10 21.31 10.18
N ALA A 81 -11.99 22.59 10.50
CA ALA A 81 -12.87 23.27 11.47
C ALA A 81 -14.36 23.16 11.10
N GLY A 82 -14.68 23.21 9.80
CA GLY A 82 -16.03 23.01 9.28
C GLY A 82 -16.55 21.60 9.60
N VAL A 83 -15.73 20.58 9.34
CA VAL A 83 -16.07 19.17 9.59
C VAL A 83 -16.20 18.85 11.08
N VAL A 84 -15.32 19.38 11.93
CA VAL A 84 -15.45 19.22 13.40
C VAL A 84 -16.75 19.86 13.90
N THR A 85 -17.11 21.04 13.35
CA THR A 85 -18.38 21.70 13.68
C THR A 85 -19.58 20.89 13.20
N ALA A 86 -19.55 20.35 11.99
CA ALA A 86 -20.60 19.52 11.44
C ALA A 86 -20.79 18.21 12.23
N LEU A 87 -19.69 17.57 12.63
CA LEU A 87 -19.69 16.40 13.51
C LEU A 87 -20.43 16.70 14.82
N LEU A 88 -20.02 17.78 15.50
CA LEU A 88 -20.66 18.21 16.74
C LEU A 88 -22.13 18.52 16.48
N ASP A 89 -22.44 19.28 15.43
CA ASP A 89 -23.81 19.66 15.14
C ASP A 89 -24.74 18.45 14.99
N HIS A 90 -24.27 17.40 14.29
CA HIS A 90 -24.99 16.12 14.18
C HIS A 90 -25.13 15.39 15.52
N ILE A 91 -24.05 15.28 16.31
CA ILE A 91 -24.07 14.63 17.63
C ILE A 91 -25.06 15.34 18.58
N TYR A 92 -25.22 16.66 18.46
CA TYR A 92 -26.23 17.44 19.19
C TYR A 92 -27.61 17.44 18.52
N GLY A 93 -27.90 16.50 17.61
CA GLY A 93 -29.21 16.33 16.97
C GLY A 93 -29.55 17.40 15.93
N GLY A 94 -28.53 17.99 15.30
CA GLY A 94 -28.67 18.94 14.21
C GLY A 94 -28.58 18.30 12.82
N GLU A 95 -28.81 19.13 11.82
CA GLU A 95 -28.71 18.81 10.39
C GLU A 95 -27.64 19.73 9.79
N PRO A 96 -26.35 19.33 9.81
CA PRO A 96 -25.28 20.20 9.33
C PRO A 96 -25.35 20.36 7.81
N GLU A 97 -25.24 21.60 7.34
CA GLU A 97 -25.03 21.93 5.93
C GLU A 97 -23.53 21.82 5.62
N ILE A 98 -23.15 20.92 4.71
CA ILE A 98 -21.76 20.63 4.36
C ILE A 98 -21.59 20.54 2.84
N THR A 99 -20.40 20.85 2.34
CA THR A 99 -20.05 20.60 0.93
C THR A 99 -19.75 19.12 0.68
N THR A 100 -19.66 18.70 -0.58
CA THR A 100 -19.26 17.33 -0.95
C THR A 100 -17.88 16.97 -0.38
N GLU A 101 -16.93 17.90 -0.41
CA GLU A 101 -15.58 17.70 0.13
C GLU A 101 -15.60 17.51 1.65
N GLU A 102 -16.37 18.34 2.36
CA GLU A 102 -16.59 18.22 3.80
C GLU A 102 -17.33 16.92 4.16
N ALA A 103 -18.30 16.48 3.33
CA ALA A 103 -18.99 15.21 3.50
C ALA A 103 -18.02 14.02 3.43
N MET A 104 -17.07 14.05 2.50
CA MET A 104 -16.04 12.99 2.38
C MET A 104 -15.07 12.99 3.56
N GLU A 105 -14.64 14.16 4.04
CA GLU A 105 -13.80 14.26 5.23
C GLU A 105 -14.56 13.84 6.50
N LEU A 106 -15.83 14.24 6.65
CA LEU A 106 -16.70 13.84 7.75
C LEU A 106 -16.97 12.34 7.73
N LEU A 107 -17.12 11.72 6.56
CA LEU A 107 -17.33 10.28 6.44
C LEU A 107 -16.13 9.47 6.91
N ARG A 108 -14.90 9.91 6.56
CA ARG A 108 -13.66 9.30 7.08
C ARG A 108 -13.60 9.40 8.60
N LEU A 109 -13.99 10.55 9.14
CA LEU A 109 -14.04 10.78 10.58
C LEU A 109 -15.10 9.90 11.27
N ALA A 110 -16.28 9.78 10.67
CA ALA A 110 -17.36 8.92 11.15
C ALA A 110 -16.95 7.44 11.15
N GLY A 111 -16.23 6.99 10.13
CA GLY A 111 -15.64 5.66 10.08
C GLY A 111 -14.59 5.43 11.17
N ALA A 112 -13.66 6.38 11.35
CA ALA A 112 -12.60 6.30 12.37
C ALA A 112 -13.14 6.24 13.81
N TYR A 113 -14.28 6.88 14.07
CA TYR A 113 -14.93 6.91 15.38
C TYR A 113 -16.20 6.04 15.46
N GLU A 114 -16.40 5.09 14.53
CA GLU A 114 -17.52 4.14 14.56
C GLU A 114 -18.92 4.79 14.68
N LEU A 115 -19.12 5.97 14.08
CA LEU A 115 -20.40 6.69 14.06
C LEU A 115 -21.28 6.20 12.91
N SER A 116 -21.75 4.95 13.01
CA SER A 116 -22.48 4.27 11.92
C SER A 116 -23.70 5.03 11.41
N ASN A 117 -24.48 5.65 12.31
CA ASN A 117 -25.66 6.44 11.92
C ASN A 117 -25.28 7.66 11.08
N LEU A 118 -24.20 8.34 11.46
CA LEU A 118 -23.69 9.48 10.70
C LEU A 118 -23.18 9.04 9.33
N SER A 119 -22.43 7.93 9.26
CA SER A 119 -21.98 7.37 7.98
C SER A 119 -23.15 7.07 7.05
N SER A 120 -24.20 6.39 7.54
CA SER A 120 -25.40 6.10 6.75
C SER A 120 -26.15 7.37 6.31
N CYS A 121 -26.22 8.39 7.15
CA CYS A 121 -26.81 9.68 6.77
C CYS A 121 -26.00 10.38 5.67
N ILE A 122 -24.67 10.35 5.75
CA ILE A 122 -23.80 10.95 4.74
C ILE A 122 -23.91 10.19 3.41
N GLU A 123 -23.88 8.86 3.45
CA GLU A 123 -24.06 8.01 2.26
C GLU A 123 -25.39 8.31 1.56
N ALA A 124 -26.49 8.35 2.32
CA ALA A 124 -27.81 8.67 1.78
C ALA A 124 -27.86 10.11 1.20
N CYS A 125 -27.22 11.07 1.86
CA CYS A 125 -27.12 12.45 1.37
C CYS A 125 -26.35 12.52 0.04
N LEU A 126 -25.20 11.85 -0.04
CA LEU A 126 -24.39 11.78 -1.25
C LEU A 126 -25.18 11.16 -2.40
N CYS A 127 -25.90 10.06 -2.18
CA CYS A 127 -26.74 9.44 -3.19
C CYS A 127 -27.90 10.34 -3.66
N ASN A 128 -28.48 11.16 -2.77
CA ASN A 128 -29.61 12.03 -3.11
C ASN A 128 -29.21 13.30 -3.87
N VAL A 129 -28.01 13.83 -3.61
CA VAL A 129 -27.51 15.08 -4.22
C VAL A 129 -26.63 14.79 -5.44
N MET A 130 -26.44 13.51 -5.79
CA MET A 130 -25.51 13.09 -6.83
C MET A 130 -25.93 13.60 -8.22
N ASP A 131 -25.02 14.30 -8.88
CA ASP A 131 -25.02 14.48 -10.33
C ASP A 131 -23.80 13.78 -10.94
N GLY A 132 -23.74 13.66 -12.27
CA GLY A 132 -22.65 12.90 -12.89
C GLY A 132 -21.26 13.55 -12.78
N VAL A 133 -21.17 14.87 -12.54
CA VAL A 133 -19.87 15.53 -12.27
C VAL A 133 -19.40 15.20 -10.85
N THR A 134 -20.33 15.23 -9.89
CA THR A 134 -20.10 14.82 -8.50
C THR A 134 -19.72 13.34 -8.45
N ALA A 135 -20.39 12.48 -9.22
CA ALA A 135 -20.06 11.06 -9.35
C ALA A 135 -18.60 10.83 -9.81
N LEU A 136 -18.14 11.54 -10.85
CA LEU A 136 -16.75 11.45 -11.30
C LEU A 136 -15.75 11.87 -10.22
N ARG A 137 -16.03 12.99 -9.54
CA ARG A 137 -15.19 13.50 -8.46
C ARG A 137 -15.12 12.54 -7.28
N LEU A 138 -16.26 11.94 -6.92
CA LEU A 138 -16.34 10.93 -5.87
C LEU A 138 -15.53 9.70 -6.25
N LEU A 139 -15.72 9.12 -7.44
CA LEU A 139 -14.95 7.95 -7.89
C LEU A 139 -13.44 8.21 -7.92
N LYS A 140 -13.00 9.40 -8.34
CA LYS A 140 -11.58 9.82 -8.27
C LYS A 140 -11.04 9.80 -6.83
N GLN A 141 -11.86 10.18 -5.85
CA GLN A 141 -11.49 10.24 -4.43
C GLN A 141 -11.72 8.94 -3.66
N LEU A 142 -12.25 7.89 -4.31
CA LEU A 142 -12.55 6.59 -3.72
C LEU A 142 -11.50 5.48 -4.00
N PRO A 143 -10.18 5.61 -3.71
CA PRO A 143 -9.28 4.45 -3.79
C PRO A 143 -9.25 3.54 -2.54
N SER A 144 -10.07 3.77 -1.51
CA SER A 144 -9.92 3.07 -0.21
C SER A 144 -11.16 3.03 0.71
N LEU A 145 -12.31 3.51 0.26
CA LEU A 145 -13.55 3.57 1.07
C LEU A 145 -14.53 2.50 0.57
N VAL A 146 -14.85 1.51 1.42
CA VAL A 146 -15.83 0.46 1.12
C VAL A 146 -17.24 1.05 1.29
N LEU A 147 -17.72 1.78 0.28
CA LEU A 147 -19.09 2.31 0.21
C LEU A 147 -19.82 1.78 -1.04
N PRO A 148 -20.26 0.51 -1.04
CA PRO A 148 -20.81 -0.11 -2.24
C PRO A 148 -21.98 0.67 -2.84
N ALA A 149 -22.88 1.20 -2.00
CA ALA A 149 -24.05 1.95 -2.45
C ALA A 149 -23.69 3.28 -3.13
N VAL A 150 -22.67 3.99 -2.64
CA VAL A 150 -22.22 5.27 -3.22
C VAL A 150 -21.49 5.02 -4.54
N VAL A 151 -20.65 3.97 -4.59
CA VAL A 151 -19.95 3.55 -5.81
C VAL A 151 -20.96 3.18 -6.89
N GLU A 152 -21.93 2.32 -6.56
CA GLU A 152 -22.99 1.92 -7.48
C GLU A 152 -23.78 3.13 -8.01
N ALA A 153 -24.15 4.08 -7.12
CA ALA A 153 -24.83 5.30 -7.53
C ALA A 153 -23.96 6.15 -8.48
N CYS A 154 -22.65 6.28 -8.21
CA CYS A 154 -21.74 7.02 -9.08
C CYS A 154 -21.65 6.38 -10.47
N GLU A 155 -21.49 5.06 -10.51
CA GLU A 155 -21.41 4.30 -11.76
C GLU A 155 -22.70 4.40 -12.58
N VAL A 156 -23.88 4.30 -11.94
CA VAL A 156 -25.18 4.51 -12.60
C VAL A 156 -25.24 5.89 -13.26
N HIS A 157 -24.86 6.95 -12.55
CA HIS A 157 -24.91 8.31 -13.08
C HIS A 157 -23.95 8.53 -14.26
N ILE A 158 -22.78 7.90 -14.24
CA ILE A 158 -21.82 7.99 -15.33
C ILE A 158 -22.29 7.15 -16.52
N ALA A 159 -22.83 5.95 -16.27
CA ALA A 159 -23.35 5.06 -17.30
C ALA A 159 -24.51 5.68 -18.09
N GLN A 160 -25.38 6.44 -17.43
CA GLN A 160 -26.53 7.11 -18.05
C GLN A 160 -26.16 8.18 -19.10
N ASP A 161 -24.97 8.78 -19.02
CA ASP A 161 -24.48 9.77 -19.99
C ASP A 161 -22.97 9.58 -20.25
N PHE A 162 -22.61 8.34 -20.58
CA PHE A 162 -21.21 7.94 -20.71
C PHE A 162 -20.46 8.77 -21.74
N SER A 163 -21.06 9.05 -22.91
CA SER A 163 -20.43 9.86 -23.96
C SER A 163 -19.97 11.23 -23.47
N ARG A 164 -20.74 11.88 -22.59
CA ARG A 164 -20.36 13.15 -22.00
C ARG A 164 -19.23 12.98 -21.00
N PHE A 165 -19.38 12.04 -20.07
CA PHE A 165 -18.43 11.87 -18.97
C PHE A 165 -17.09 11.28 -19.40
N ALA A 166 -17.06 10.43 -20.43
CA ALA A 166 -15.82 9.90 -20.99
C ALA A 166 -14.90 10.97 -21.61
N THR A 167 -15.44 12.15 -21.93
CA THR A 167 -14.67 13.31 -22.42
C THR A 167 -14.36 14.34 -21.33
N HIS A 168 -14.85 14.12 -20.11
CA HIS A 168 -14.67 15.03 -18.99
C HIS A 168 -13.24 14.92 -18.43
N ALA A 169 -12.68 16.06 -18.00
CA ALA A 169 -11.31 16.11 -17.48
C ALA A 169 -11.07 15.17 -16.29
N ASP A 170 -12.06 14.98 -15.42
CA ASP A 170 -11.94 14.10 -14.26
C ASP A 170 -11.96 12.59 -14.61
N PHE A 171 -12.43 12.20 -15.80
CA PHE A 171 -12.57 10.80 -16.19
C PHE A 171 -11.22 10.09 -16.34
N VAL A 172 -10.18 10.80 -16.78
CA VAL A 172 -8.82 10.26 -16.94
C VAL A 172 -8.23 9.66 -15.65
N HIS A 173 -8.66 10.17 -14.50
CA HIS A 173 -8.12 9.77 -13.21
C HIS A 173 -8.80 8.51 -12.63
N LEU A 174 -9.82 7.97 -13.31
CA LEU A 174 -10.45 6.72 -12.90
C LEU A 174 -9.48 5.54 -13.08
N THR A 175 -9.53 4.58 -12.17
CA THR A 175 -8.75 3.34 -12.23
C THR A 175 -9.27 2.41 -13.34
N ALA A 176 -8.43 1.49 -13.80
CA ALA A 176 -8.84 0.48 -14.79
C ALA A 176 -10.04 -0.35 -14.32
N LEU A 177 -10.07 -0.69 -13.03
CA LEU A 177 -11.19 -1.41 -12.41
C LEU A 177 -12.49 -0.61 -12.49
N GLN A 178 -12.47 0.66 -12.09
CA GLN A 178 -13.66 1.53 -12.14
C GLN A 178 -14.17 1.71 -13.57
N VAL A 179 -13.28 1.91 -14.54
CA VAL A 179 -13.67 2.02 -15.95
C VAL A 179 -14.26 0.71 -16.45
N ALA A 180 -13.64 -0.43 -16.14
CA ALA A 180 -14.17 -1.74 -16.50
C ALA A 180 -15.56 -1.99 -15.89
N GLN A 181 -15.76 -1.65 -14.61
CA GLN A 181 -17.04 -1.76 -13.91
C GLN A 181 -18.13 -0.94 -14.61
N ILE A 182 -17.86 0.32 -14.95
CA ILE A 182 -18.80 1.18 -15.68
C ILE A 182 -19.15 0.58 -17.05
N LEU A 183 -18.17 0.03 -17.77
CA LEU A 183 -18.37 -0.53 -19.11
C LEU A 183 -19.12 -1.88 -19.10
N GLN A 184 -19.02 -2.64 -18.02
CA GLN A 184 -19.70 -3.93 -17.86
C GLN A 184 -21.18 -3.78 -17.45
N ARG A 185 -21.66 -2.55 -17.21
CA ARG A 185 -23.03 -2.33 -16.78
C ARG A 185 -24.03 -2.56 -17.90
N GLU A 186 -25.11 -3.26 -17.57
CA GLU A 186 -26.23 -3.49 -18.50
C GLU A 186 -27.00 -2.20 -18.85
N ASP A 187 -26.94 -1.19 -17.99
CA ASP A 187 -27.60 0.11 -18.17
C ASP A 187 -26.70 1.19 -18.81
N LEU A 188 -25.57 0.79 -19.41
CA LEU A 188 -24.66 1.70 -20.11
C LEU A 188 -25.33 2.37 -21.32
N HIS A 189 -25.55 3.68 -21.22
CA HIS A 189 -26.20 4.46 -22.27
C HIS A 189 -25.16 5.12 -23.18
N VAL A 190 -25.03 4.58 -24.39
CA VAL A 190 -24.15 5.11 -25.44
C VAL A 190 -24.90 5.21 -26.76
N ASN A 191 -24.71 6.33 -27.47
CA ASN A 191 -25.34 6.53 -28.78
C ASN A 191 -24.68 5.69 -29.88
N ARG A 192 -23.38 5.39 -29.74
CA ARG A 192 -22.55 4.60 -30.66
C ARG A 192 -21.41 3.94 -29.89
N GLU A 193 -21.04 2.72 -30.27
CA GLU A 193 -19.86 2.03 -29.72
C GLU A 193 -18.55 2.80 -29.95
N GLU A 194 -18.46 3.58 -31.03
CA GLU A 194 -17.34 4.47 -31.32
C GLU A 194 -17.07 5.46 -30.17
N ALA A 195 -18.11 5.93 -29.47
CA ALA A 195 -17.95 6.83 -28.34
C ALA A 195 -17.27 6.15 -27.14
N VAL A 196 -17.49 4.84 -26.97
CA VAL A 196 -16.81 4.03 -25.95
C VAL A 196 -15.33 3.91 -26.30
N LEU A 197 -15.03 3.54 -27.54
CA LEU A 197 -13.65 3.41 -28.01
C LEU A 197 -12.89 4.74 -27.92
N GLN A 198 -13.51 5.85 -28.35
CA GLN A 198 -12.89 7.16 -28.27
C GLN A 198 -12.67 7.60 -26.83
N GLY A 199 -13.63 7.37 -25.94
CA GLY A 199 -13.50 7.61 -24.50
C GLY A 199 -12.36 6.82 -23.87
N LEU A 200 -12.25 5.54 -24.21
CA LEU A 200 -11.15 4.66 -23.77
C LEU A 200 -9.79 5.10 -24.30
N VAL A 201 -9.69 5.49 -25.57
CA VAL A 201 -8.45 5.99 -26.16
C VAL A 201 -8.04 7.32 -25.53
N CYS A 202 -8.99 8.22 -25.27
CA CYS A 202 -8.73 9.48 -24.56
C CYS A 202 -8.29 9.24 -23.11
N TRP A 203 -8.99 8.37 -22.38
CA TRP A 203 -8.61 7.96 -21.03
C TRP A 203 -7.22 7.34 -21.01
N MET A 204 -6.95 6.37 -21.90
CA MET A 204 -5.67 5.70 -22.00
C MET A 204 -4.54 6.67 -22.36
N ASN A 205 -4.73 7.55 -23.35
CA ASN A 205 -3.70 8.49 -23.77
C ASN A 205 -3.46 9.62 -22.76
N ALA A 206 -4.49 10.21 -22.18
CA ALA A 206 -4.33 11.23 -21.15
C ALA A 206 -3.78 10.62 -19.85
N SER A 207 -4.08 9.33 -19.58
CA SER A 207 -3.47 8.61 -18.47
C SER A 207 -1.99 8.29 -18.69
N LYS A 208 -1.47 8.32 -19.92
CA LYS A 208 -0.03 8.12 -20.16
C LYS A 208 0.82 9.28 -19.64
N ASP A 209 0.30 10.50 -19.53
CA ASP A 209 1.06 11.65 -18.98
C ASP A 209 0.95 11.74 -17.45
N ASP A 210 -0.21 11.39 -16.85
CA ASP A 210 -0.43 11.47 -15.39
C ASP A 210 0.01 10.18 -14.63
N ARG A 211 0.12 9.02 -15.32
CA ARG A 211 0.58 7.74 -14.74
C ARG A 211 2.09 7.51 -14.81
N LYS A 212 2.81 8.33 -15.57
CA LYS A 212 4.28 8.29 -15.61
C LYS A 212 4.88 8.69 -14.27
N GLY A 213 4.32 9.72 -13.64
CA GLY A 213 4.73 10.17 -12.31
C GLY A 213 4.33 9.18 -11.22
N GLY A 214 5.31 8.44 -10.69
CA GLY A 214 5.10 7.61 -9.51
C GLY A 214 4.85 8.48 -8.27
N TYR A 215 3.98 8.04 -7.37
CA TYR A 215 3.81 8.68 -6.06
C TYR A 215 4.38 7.79 -4.97
N LYS A 216 5.08 8.42 -4.02
CA LYS A 216 5.66 7.73 -2.88
C LYS A 216 4.56 7.23 -1.95
N VAL A 217 4.55 5.94 -1.68
CA VAL A 217 3.56 5.25 -0.83
C VAL A 217 4.15 4.70 0.46
N SER A 218 5.45 4.89 0.69
CA SER A 218 6.11 4.60 1.97
C SER A 218 6.70 5.86 2.59
N PRO A 219 7.01 5.83 3.90
CA PRO A 219 7.96 6.75 4.50
C PRO A 219 9.31 6.69 3.77
N ALA A 220 10.14 7.71 3.97
CA ALA A 220 11.50 7.68 3.47
C ALA A 220 12.31 6.61 4.20
N VAL A 221 12.87 5.66 3.46
CA VAL A 221 13.59 4.49 3.99
C VAL A 221 14.64 4.05 2.97
N ASP A 222 15.78 3.59 3.48
CA ASP A 222 16.79 2.93 2.66
C ASP A 222 16.67 1.42 2.86
N SER A 223 16.30 0.74 1.79
CA SER A 223 16.05 -0.71 1.77
C SER A 223 16.57 -1.27 0.46
N ALA A 224 17.18 -2.45 0.50
CA ALA A 224 17.63 -3.17 -0.70
C ALA A 224 16.53 -4.02 -1.33
N LYS A 225 15.57 -4.49 -0.52
CA LYS A 225 14.49 -5.38 -0.95
C LYS A 225 13.20 -5.10 -0.18
N PHE A 226 12.05 -5.38 -0.78
CA PHE A 226 10.78 -5.37 -0.06
C PHE A 226 9.92 -6.59 -0.40
N SER A 227 8.96 -6.88 0.46
CA SER A 227 8.01 -7.97 0.29
C SER A 227 6.58 -7.49 0.51
N TRP A 228 5.61 -8.14 -0.11
CA TRP A 228 4.19 -7.86 0.09
C TRP A 228 3.51 -9.01 0.85
N HIS A 229 2.73 -8.67 1.88
CA HIS A 229 1.89 -9.65 2.59
C HIS A 229 0.61 -9.01 3.12
N SER A 230 -0.53 -9.62 2.79
CA SER A 230 -1.86 -9.23 3.29
C SER A 230 -2.13 -7.71 3.22
N GLY A 231 -1.80 -7.08 2.09
CA GLY A 231 -2.06 -5.66 1.84
C GLY A 231 -1.06 -4.68 2.48
N ALA A 232 0.07 -5.17 2.99
CA ALA A 232 1.12 -4.36 3.59
C ALA A 232 2.49 -4.70 3.00
N PHE A 233 3.37 -3.69 2.95
CA PHE A 233 4.79 -3.88 2.68
C PHE A 233 5.50 -4.41 3.92
N LEU A 234 6.52 -5.22 3.69
CA LEU A 234 7.61 -5.47 4.62
C LEU A 234 8.89 -4.91 4.01
N LEU A 235 9.51 -3.98 4.71
CA LEU A 235 10.73 -3.30 4.31
C LEU A 235 11.81 -3.50 5.36
N VAL A 236 13.04 -3.52 4.91
CA VAL A 236 14.20 -3.53 5.79
C VAL A 236 14.73 -2.10 5.86
N ASP A 237 14.60 -1.48 7.03
CA ASP A 237 15.26 -0.21 7.30
C ASP A 237 16.71 -0.50 7.70
N GLU A 238 17.61 -0.39 6.74
CA GLU A 238 19.04 -0.62 6.96
C GLU A 238 19.63 0.38 7.95
N SER A 239 19.15 1.62 7.96
CA SER A 239 19.67 2.70 8.83
C SER A 239 19.33 2.47 10.30
N ARG A 240 18.13 1.92 10.57
CA ARG A 240 17.65 1.65 11.92
C ARG A 240 17.85 0.21 12.37
N HIS A 241 18.26 -0.67 11.46
CA HIS A 241 18.31 -2.13 11.66
C HIS A 241 16.97 -2.69 12.14
N GLN A 242 15.91 -2.34 11.41
CA GLN A 242 14.53 -2.72 11.73
C GLN A 242 13.84 -3.30 10.52
N VAL A 243 12.91 -4.23 10.77
CA VAL A 243 11.93 -4.64 9.76
C VAL A 243 10.67 -3.83 10.00
N LEU A 244 10.27 -3.07 8.99
CA LEU A 244 9.10 -2.21 9.01
C LEU A 244 7.95 -2.89 8.27
N ARG A 245 6.73 -2.74 8.80
CA ARG A 245 5.49 -3.16 8.17
C ARG A 245 4.53 -1.99 8.09
N GLY A 246 3.93 -1.76 6.93
CA GLY A 246 2.94 -0.71 6.75
C GLY A 246 2.19 -0.82 5.43
N LYS A 247 1.02 -0.19 5.37
CA LYS A 247 0.19 -0.17 4.17
C LYS A 247 0.62 0.98 3.24
N PRO A 248 0.40 0.85 1.92
CA PRO A 248 0.60 1.94 1.00
C PRO A 248 -0.14 3.21 1.43
N GLY A 249 0.59 4.33 1.50
CA GLY A 249 0.08 5.65 1.87
C GLY A 249 0.12 5.98 3.36
N GLU A 250 0.50 5.03 4.22
CA GLU A 250 0.72 5.33 5.64
C GLU A 250 2.01 6.15 5.84
N HIS A 251 1.95 7.19 6.66
CA HIS A 251 3.09 8.07 6.94
C HIS A 251 4.08 7.48 7.96
N VAL A 252 3.69 6.42 8.67
CA VAL A 252 4.51 5.76 9.68
C VAL A 252 4.32 4.26 9.55
N PHE A 253 5.41 3.53 9.36
CA PHE A 253 5.39 2.07 9.33
C PHE A 253 5.78 1.53 10.71
N GLN A 254 5.15 0.42 11.11
CA GLN A 254 5.39 -0.24 12.37
C GLN A 254 6.65 -1.09 12.30
N ALA A 255 7.60 -0.89 13.22
CA ALA A 255 8.71 -1.83 13.39
C ALA A 255 8.20 -3.13 14.02
N ILE A 256 8.40 -4.26 13.34
CA ILE A 256 7.95 -5.59 13.76
C ILE A 256 9.09 -6.50 14.23
N ALA A 257 10.33 -6.18 13.84
CA ALA A 257 11.53 -6.86 14.30
C ALA A 257 12.73 -5.91 14.28
N GLY A 258 13.78 -6.28 15.03
CA GLY A 258 15.06 -5.60 15.10
C GLY A 258 15.18 -4.62 16.26
N ARG A 259 16.10 -3.66 16.12
CA ARG A 259 16.57 -2.82 17.22
C ARG A 259 15.41 -2.11 17.94
N ALA A 260 15.41 -2.20 19.27
CA ALA A 260 14.40 -1.57 20.14
C ALA A 260 12.94 -2.04 19.92
N VAL A 261 12.72 -3.15 19.21
CA VAL A 261 11.42 -3.82 19.12
C VAL A 261 11.33 -4.91 20.20
N PRO A 262 10.28 -4.94 21.03
CA PRO A 262 10.10 -6.00 22.03
C PRO A 262 9.63 -7.29 21.35
N VAL A 263 10.56 -8.20 21.10
CA VAL A 263 10.33 -9.54 20.54
C VAL A 263 10.86 -10.59 21.51
N ASP A 264 10.07 -11.63 21.77
CA ASP A 264 10.44 -12.78 22.58
C ASP A 264 11.39 -13.69 21.78
N GLY A 265 12.58 -13.99 22.32
CA GLY A 265 13.57 -14.84 21.67
C GLY A 265 14.69 -14.05 20.97
N ALA A 266 15.11 -14.51 19.80
CA ALA A 266 16.19 -13.89 19.02
C ALA A 266 15.68 -12.66 18.25
N ASN A 267 16.27 -11.50 18.49
CA ASN A 267 15.91 -10.23 17.85
C ASN A 267 17.09 -9.24 17.76
N ASP A 268 18.30 -9.75 17.95
CA ASP A 268 19.56 -9.01 17.86
C ASP A 268 19.94 -8.77 16.40
N LEU A 269 19.04 -8.11 15.65
CA LEU A 269 19.30 -7.56 14.32
C LEU A 269 20.17 -6.30 14.48
N GLU A 270 21.43 -6.47 14.87
CA GLU A 270 22.38 -5.37 15.12
C GLU A 270 23.32 -5.14 13.93
N ARG A 271 23.23 -5.98 12.89
CA ARG A 271 24.13 -5.97 11.74
C ARG A 271 23.37 -5.64 10.47
N LYS A 272 24.08 -5.63 9.34
CA LYS A 272 23.54 -5.17 8.07
C LYS A 272 22.44 -6.13 7.59
N LEU A 273 21.25 -5.61 7.39
CA LEU A 273 20.11 -6.36 6.89
C LEU A 273 20.04 -6.20 5.37
N HIS A 274 19.75 -7.28 4.65
CA HIS A 274 19.86 -7.27 3.18
C HIS A 274 18.69 -7.87 2.43
N ALA A 275 17.99 -8.84 3.04
CA ALA A 275 16.85 -9.46 2.40
C ALA A 275 15.75 -9.74 3.42
N VAL A 276 14.52 -9.63 2.95
CA VAL A 276 13.31 -9.99 3.69
C VAL A 276 12.41 -10.82 2.78
N ALA A 277 11.83 -11.87 3.33
CA ALA A 277 10.78 -12.66 2.70
C ALA A 277 9.67 -12.94 3.71
N VAL A 278 8.49 -13.24 3.21
CA VAL A 278 7.31 -13.49 4.04
C VAL A 278 6.54 -14.69 3.49
N SER A 279 6.18 -15.62 4.37
CA SER A 279 5.38 -16.78 3.99
C SER A 279 3.90 -16.39 3.80
N PRO A 280 3.10 -17.23 3.12
CA PRO A 280 1.65 -17.04 3.05
C PRO A 280 0.98 -16.93 4.43
N GLN A 281 1.52 -17.63 5.43
CA GLN A 281 1.04 -17.61 6.81
C GLN A 281 1.49 -16.36 7.60
N GLY A 282 2.29 -15.48 7.00
CA GLY A 282 2.79 -14.25 7.63
C GLY A 282 4.06 -14.45 8.46
N VAL A 283 4.77 -15.57 8.28
CA VAL A 283 6.08 -15.81 8.90
C VAL A 283 7.12 -14.98 8.17
N VAL A 284 7.87 -14.15 8.89
CA VAL A 284 8.86 -13.24 8.29
C VAL A 284 10.26 -13.84 8.41
N PHE A 285 10.97 -13.89 7.30
CA PHE A 285 12.35 -14.34 7.22
C PHE A 285 13.26 -13.15 6.91
N VAL A 286 14.32 -12.99 7.70
CA VAL A 286 15.22 -11.83 7.58
C VAL A 286 16.65 -12.33 7.50
N ALA A 287 17.35 -11.93 6.45
CA ALA A 287 18.76 -12.20 6.25
C ALA A 287 19.61 -11.05 6.81
N GLU A 288 20.53 -11.39 7.70
CA GLU A 288 21.47 -10.46 8.33
C GLU A 288 22.93 -10.86 8.04
N CYS A 289 23.80 -9.85 7.91
CA CYS A 289 25.18 -9.91 7.46
C CYS A 289 26.14 -9.16 8.39
N ASP A 290 27.24 -9.81 8.78
CA ASP A 290 28.40 -9.22 9.47
C ASP A 290 29.70 -9.82 8.91
N GLY A 291 30.25 -9.18 7.87
CA GLY A 291 31.48 -9.65 7.23
C GLY A 291 31.33 -11.09 6.72
N SER A 292 31.87 -12.07 7.46
CA SER A 292 31.86 -13.50 7.16
C SER A 292 30.70 -14.31 7.75
N GLU A 293 29.92 -13.75 8.69
CA GLU A 293 28.78 -14.45 9.26
C GLU A 293 27.48 -13.96 8.64
N ARG A 294 26.61 -14.91 8.24
CA ARG A 294 25.23 -14.62 7.86
C ARG A 294 24.27 -15.41 8.75
N ARG A 295 23.16 -14.78 9.09
CA ARG A 295 22.09 -15.38 9.91
C ARG A 295 20.77 -15.23 9.17
N LEU A 296 19.97 -16.28 9.18
CA LEU A 296 18.57 -16.24 8.77
C LEU A 296 17.71 -16.30 10.03
N PHE A 297 17.00 -15.21 10.29
CA PHE A 297 16.02 -15.14 11.36
C PHE A 297 14.64 -15.53 10.84
N ARG A 298 13.84 -16.14 11.70
CA ARG A 298 12.41 -16.38 11.52
C ARG A 298 11.65 -15.64 12.60
N PHE A 299 10.66 -14.86 12.21
CA PHE A 299 9.76 -14.15 13.12
C PHE A 299 8.32 -14.58 12.89
N GLU A 300 7.64 -14.93 13.98
CA GLU A 300 6.20 -15.25 14.01
C GLU A 300 5.52 -14.36 15.05
N GLY A 301 4.83 -13.32 14.57
CA GLY A 301 4.29 -12.30 15.45
C GLY A 301 5.40 -11.58 16.21
N LEU A 302 5.37 -11.65 17.55
CA LEU A 302 6.39 -11.07 18.43
C LEU A 302 7.38 -12.13 18.96
N SER A 303 7.53 -13.27 18.28
CA SER A 303 8.55 -14.26 18.61
C SER A 303 9.57 -14.38 17.50
N GLY A 304 10.86 -14.42 17.85
CA GLY A 304 11.96 -14.55 16.91
C GLY A 304 12.90 -15.71 17.25
N GLU A 305 13.44 -16.36 16.23
CA GLU A 305 14.45 -17.41 16.36
C GLU A 305 15.51 -17.32 15.24
N VAL A 306 16.74 -17.74 15.54
CA VAL A 306 17.79 -17.94 14.51
C VAL A 306 17.57 -19.30 13.89
N LEU A 307 17.10 -19.32 12.65
CA LEU A 307 16.76 -20.55 11.93
C LEU A 307 18.01 -21.20 11.32
N LEU A 308 18.91 -20.38 10.78
CA LEU A 308 20.15 -20.83 10.15
C LEU A 308 21.29 -19.86 10.44
N GLN A 309 22.47 -20.40 10.72
CA GLN A 309 23.73 -19.66 10.74
C GLN A 309 24.65 -20.28 9.68
N THR A 310 24.95 -19.51 8.62
CA THR A 310 25.73 -19.96 7.46
C THR A 310 26.58 -18.80 6.95
N PRO A 311 27.79 -19.04 6.39
CA PRO A 311 28.55 -17.95 5.78
C PRO A 311 27.91 -17.40 4.49
N GLY A 312 27.09 -18.20 3.79
CA GLY A 312 26.59 -17.86 2.44
C GLY A 312 25.09 -17.60 2.37
N LEU A 313 24.66 -16.35 2.58
CA LEU A 313 23.26 -15.92 2.41
C LEU A 313 23.26 -14.49 1.85
N LEU A 314 22.88 -14.36 0.58
CA LEU A 314 22.72 -13.08 -0.12
C LEU A 314 21.25 -12.66 -0.15
N ASP A 315 20.37 -13.57 -0.56
CA ASP A 315 18.94 -13.31 -0.70
C ASP A 315 18.10 -14.47 -0.13
N VAL A 316 16.88 -14.14 0.29
CA VAL A 316 15.85 -15.08 0.70
C VAL A 316 14.55 -14.79 -0.05
N CYS A 317 13.88 -15.85 -0.49
CA CYS A 317 12.57 -15.77 -1.11
C CYS A 317 11.67 -16.87 -0.53
N CYS A 318 10.38 -16.59 -0.37
CA CYS A 318 9.40 -17.59 0.01
C CYS A 318 8.38 -17.73 -1.12
N SER A 319 8.16 -18.96 -1.58
CA SER A 319 7.16 -19.23 -2.60
C SER A 319 5.74 -19.09 -2.04
N PRO A 320 4.72 -18.90 -2.91
CA PRO A 320 3.31 -18.92 -2.51
C PRO A 320 2.87 -20.22 -1.82
N ASN A 321 3.61 -21.33 -1.97
CA ASN A 321 3.35 -22.59 -1.27
C ASN A 321 4.03 -22.68 0.11
N GLY A 322 4.75 -21.64 0.54
CA GLY A 322 5.44 -21.59 1.82
C GLY A 322 6.82 -22.27 1.82
N ILE A 323 7.39 -22.56 0.66
CA ILE A 323 8.75 -23.09 0.56
C ILE A 323 9.73 -21.93 0.59
N VAL A 324 10.77 -22.02 1.43
CA VAL A 324 11.79 -20.98 1.54
C VAL A 324 13.02 -21.37 0.74
N TYR A 325 13.47 -20.46 -0.12
CA TYR A 325 14.68 -20.58 -0.90
C TYR A 325 15.68 -19.51 -0.48
N VAL A 326 16.95 -19.90 -0.52
CA VAL A 326 18.10 -19.09 -0.14
C VAL A 326 19.07 -19.05 -1.32
N LEU A 327 19.58 -17.86 -1.59
CA LEU A 327 20.69 -17.61 -2.51
C LEU A 327 21.97 -17.44 -1.69
N ASP A 328 23.04 -18.13 -2.08
CA ASP A 328 24.32 -18.03 -1.37
C ASP A 328 25.03 -16.68 -1.59
N ASP A 329 26.05 -16.40 -0.78
CA ASP A 329 26.77 -15.12 -0.76
C ASP A 329 27.47 -14.76 -2.08
N ASP A 330 27.93 -15.76 -2.81
CA ASP A 330 28.55 -15.59 -4.12
C ASP A 330 27.52 -15.52 -5.27
N GLY A 331 26.22 -15.68 -4.99
CA GLY A 331 25.17 -15.60 -6.01
C GLY A 331 25.09 -16.81 -6.95
N ARG A 332 25.77 -17.92 -6.63
CA ARG A 332 26.01 -19.03 -7.58
C ARG A 332 25.21 -20.28 -7.27
N ARG A 333 24.52 -20.33 -6.13
CA ARG A 333 23.73 -21.50 -5.72
C ARG A 333 22.41 -21.08 -5.11
N VAL A 334 21.36 -21.71 -5.60
CA VAL A 334 20.03 -21.64 -5.00
C VAL A 334 19.79 -22.91 -4.19
N GLN A 335 19.35 -22.74 -2.96
CA GLN A 335 19.13 -23.81 -2.00
C GLN A 335 17.74 -23.71 -1.39
N GLN A 336 17.09 -24.85 -1.21
CA GLN A 336 15.83 -24.96 -0.49
C GLN A 336 16.12 -25.17 0.99
N LEU A 337 15.42 -24.44 1.85
CA LEU A 337 15.48 -24.63 3.29
C LEU A 337 14.58 -25.81 3.71
N GLU A 338 15.19 -26.85 4.28
CA GLU A 338 14.52 -28.02 4.84
C GLU A 338 14.84 -28.09 6.35
N GLY A 339 13.93 -27.57 7.17
CA GLY A 339 14.14 -27.42 8.61
C GLY A 339 15.27 -26.44 8.90
N SER A 340 16.35 -26.89 9.53
CA SER A 340 17.57 -26.11 9.79
C SER A 340 18.72 -26.47 8.83
N SER A 341 18.41 -27.09 7.69
CA SER A 341 19.41 -27.52 6.70
C SER A 341 19.08 -26.97 5.32
N LEU A 342 20.09 -26.84 4.47
CA LEU A 342 19.95 -26.36 3.10
C LEU A 342 20.19 -27.48 2.11
N LYS A 343 19.24 -27.69 1.21
CA LYS A 343 19.33 -28.64 0.10
C LYS A 343 19.54 -27.90 -1.21
N GLN A 344 20.58 -28.26 -1.94
CA GLN A 344 20.88 -27.62 -3.22
C GLN A 344 19.78 -27.89 -4.25
N VAL A 345 19.29 -26.82 -4.88
CA VAL A 345 18.35 -26.88 -6.01
C VAL A 345 19.13 -26.74 -7.32
N VAL A 346 19.96 -25.70 -7.42
CA VAL A 346 20.83 -25.46 -8.56
C VAL A 346 22.14 -24.82 -8.11
N ALA A 347 23.20 -25.05 -8.88
CA ALA A 347 24.51 -24.42 -8.72
C ALA A 347 25.08 -24.06 -10.10
N ALA A 348 25.77 -22.94 -10.21
CA ALA A 348 26.55 -22.59 -11.39
C ALA A 348 27.59 -23.69 -11.65
N LYS A 349 27.74 -24.10 -12.91
CA LYS A 349 28.61 -25.22 -13.29
C LYS A 349 30.06 -24.80 -13.51
N ASP A 350 30.27 -23.56 -13.94
CA ASP A 350 31.57 -22.94 -14.14
C ASP A 350 31.47 -21.41 -14.03
N ASP A 351 32.63 -20.75 -14.14
CA ASP A 351 32.79 -19.28 -14.12
C ASP A 351 32.56 -18.64 -15.51
N SER A 352 32.07 -19.41 -16.49
CA SER A 352 31.85 -18.86 -17.84
C SER A 352 30.58 -18.02 -17.86
N LYS A 353 30.56 -16.97 -18.68
CA LYS A 353 29.34 -16.17 -18.92
C LYS A 353 28.22 -16.99 -19.58
N ASP A 354 28.56 -18.09 -20.25
CA ASP A 354 27.60 -18.89 -21.03
C ASP A 354 26.87 -19.95 -20.18
N GLU A 355 27.57 -20.62 -19.25
CA GLU A 355 27.01 -21.69 -18.42
C GLU A 355 26.96 -21.38 -16.90
N GLY A 356 27.62 -20.31 -16.47
CA GLY A 356 27.58 -19.78 -15.11
C GLY A 356 26.53 -18.67 -14.92
N PHE A 357 26.29 -18.31 -13.66
CA PHE A 357 25.50 -17.15 -13.27
C PHE A 357 26.02 -16.56 -11.96
N ASP A 358 25.86 -15.26 -11.80
CA ASP A 358 26.09 -14.49 -10.58
C ASP A 358 24.79 -13.76 -10.23
N ALA A 359 23.95 -14.42 -9.43
CA ALA A 359 22.64 -13.93 -9.09
C ALA A 359 22.66 -13.05 -7.84
N HIS A 360 21.92 -11.94 -7.89
CA HIS A 360 21.76 -11.04 -6.75
C HIS A 360 20.34 -11.05 -6.17
N TYR A 361 19.34 -11.29 -7.01
CA TYR A 361 17.93 -11.35 -6.60
C TYR A 361 17.26 -12.61 -7.11
N MET A 362 16.29 -13.08 -6.33
CA MET A 362 15.47 -14.24 -6.65
C MET A 362 13.99 -13.97 -6.45
N TYR A 363 13.19 -14.48 -7.39
CA TYR A 363 11.75 -14.61 -7.30
C TYR A 363 11.34 -16.07 -7.50
N VAL A 364 10.31 -16.54 -6.80
CA VAL A 364 9.78 -17.89 -6.95
C VAL A 364 8.28 -17.85 -7.19
N SER A 365 7.82 -18.46 -8.28
CA SER A 365 6.39 -18.51 -8.63
C SER A 365 5.62 -19.58 -7.84
N GLU A 366 4.29 -19.57 -7.97
CA GLU A 366 3.42 -20.60 -7.37
C GLU A 366 3.69 -22.02 -7.91
N GLN A 367 4.22 -22.15 -9.13
CA GLN A 367 4.62 -23.43 -9.72
C GLN A 367 6.05 -23.84 -9.33
N GLU A 368 6.66 -23.16 -8.34
CA GLU A 368 8.04 -23.39 -7.88
C GLU A 368 9.08 -23.17 -8.99
N VAL A 369 8.77 -22.30 -9.95
CA VAL A 369 9.73 -21.83 -10.94
C VAL A 369 10.54 -20.70 -10.31
N ILE A 370 11.86 -20.84 -10.34
CA ILE A 370 12.79 -19.86 -9.80
C ILE A 370 13.28 -18.95 -10.91
N TYR A 371 13.24 -17.65 -10.67
CA TYR A 371 13.74 -16.62 -11.56
C TYR A 371 14.88 -15.86 -10.88
N LEU A 372 15.97 -15.61 -11.62
CA LEU A 372 17.17 -14.96 -11.11
C LEU A 372 17.58 -13.79 -12.02
N THR A 373 18.05 -12.70 -11.44
CA THR A 373 18.81 -11.67 -12.17
C THR A 373 20.30 -12.00 -12.14
N ASP A 374 20.89 -12.25 -13.31
CA ASP A 374 22.31 -12.55 -13.49
C ASP A 374 23.09 -11.25 -13.73
N PHE A 375 23.80 -10.78 -12.71
CA PHE A 375 24.36 -9.44 -12.62
C PHE A 375 25.47 -9.17 -13.65
N TRP A 376 26.42 -10.10 -13.84
CA TRP A 376 27.55 -9.90 -14.76
C TRP A 376 27.23 -10.08 -16.25
N SER A 377 26.11 -10.72 -16.55
CA SER A 377 25.69 -10.96 -17.92
C SER A 377 24.45 -10.15 -18.29
N SER A 378 23.85 -9.43 -17.34
CA SER A 378 22.62 -8.65 -17.53
C SER A 378 21.49 -9.49 -18.11
N ARG A 379 21.33 -10.71 -17.60
CA ARG A 379 20.31 -11.67 -18.07
C ARG A 379 19.29 -11.97 -17.00
N VAL A 380 18.13 -12.44 -17.44
CA VAL A 380 17.14 -13.07 -16.58
C VAL A 380 17.14 -14.57 -16.84
N LEU A 381 17.28 -15.34 -15.78
CA LEU A 381 17.31 -16.81 -15.83
C LEU A 381 16.02 -17.40 -15.25
N LYS A 382 15.50 -18.46 -15.86
CA LYS A 382 14.36 -19.27 -15.40
C LYS A 382 14.82 -20.70 -15.11
N ILE A 383 14.48 -21.22 -13.93
CA ILE A 383 14.79 -22.58 -13.51
C ILE A 383 13.46 -23.27 -13.19
N SER A 384 13.05 -24.16 -14.07
CA SER A 384 11.86 -24.99 -13.86
C SER A 384 12.10 -26.05 -12.77
N PRO A 385 11.08 -26.45 -12.01
CA PRO A 385 11.18 -27.53 -11.03
C PRO A 385 11.84 -28.79 -11.60
N GLY A 386 12.85 -29.31 -10.88
CA GLY A 386 13.60 -30.49 -11.30
C GLY A 386 14.63 -30.27 -12.41
N SER A 387 14.72 -29.06 -12.97
CA SER A 387 15.83 -28.69 -13.85
C SER A 387 17.10 -28.43 -13.04
N SER A 388 18.22 -28.96 -13.52
CA SER A 388 19.55 -28.65 -12.99
C SER A 388 20.29 -27.60 -13.83
N ARG A 389 19.61 -27.00 -14.81
CA ARG A 389 20.15 -25.99 -15.72
C ARG A 389 19.20 -24.80 -15.82
N PRO A 390 19.65 -23.59 -15.47
CA PRO A 390 18.91 -22.37 -15.75
C PRO A 390 18.78 -22.16 -17.27
N ALA A 391 17.63 -21.65 -17.71
CA ALA A 391 17.40 -21.18 -19.07
C ALA A 391 17.45 -19.65 -19.09
N VAL A 392 18.17 -19.07 -20.04
CA VAL A 392 18.13 -17.62 -20.29
C VAL A 392 16.78 -17.28 -20.93
N ILE A 393 16.01 -16.40 -20.29
CA ILE A 393 14.72 -15.94 -20.82
C ILE A 393 14.77 -14.50 -21.33
N ALA A 394 15.73 -13.71 -20.85
CA ALA A 394 16.01 -12.38 -21.38
C ALA A 394 17.50 -12.08 -21.33
N ASP A 395 17.98 -11.38 -22.35
CA ASP A 395 19.28 -10.70 -22.39
C ASP A 395 18.99 -9.20 -22.45
N LEU A 396 19.24 -8.53 -21.33
CA LEU A 396 18.97 -7.10 -21.12
C LEU A 396 20.26 -6.28 -21.23
N SER A 397 21.35 -6.87 -21.75
CA SER A 397 22.59 -6.14 -21.95
C SER A 397 22.38 -4.97 -22.93
N THR A 398 22.83 -3.77 -22.52
CA THR A 398 22.83 -2.57 -23.36
C THR A 398 24.18 -2.40 -24.05
N ASP A 399 24.27 -1.61 -25.12
CA ASP A 399 25.55 -1.16 -25.67
C ASP A 399 25.82 0.28 -25.20
N PRO A 400 26.87 0.55 -24.40
CA PRO A 400 27.93 -0.38 -23.99
C PRO A 400 27.52 -1.36 -22.87
N VAL A 401 28.12 -2.56 -22.92
CA VAL A 401 27.78 -3.80 -22.17
C VAL A 401 27.82 -3.64 -20.64
N ASP A 402 28.40 -2.56 -20.12
CA ASP A 402 28.68 -2.36 -18.69
C ASP A 402 27.76 -1.31 -18.02
N GLU A 403 26.67 -0.88 -18.66
CA GLU A 403 25.75 0.15 -18.12
C GLU A 403 24.51 -0.38 -17.40
N THR A 404 24.35 -1.70 -17.26
CA THR A 404 23.18 -2.31 -16.59
C THR A 404 23.57 -2.90 -15.24
N CYS A 405 22.68 -2.74 -14.25
CA CYS A 405 22.87 -3.20 -12.89
C CYS A 405 21.56 -3.82 -12.38
N LEU A 406 21.41 -5.10 -12.77
CA LEU A 406 20.39 -6.09 -12.41
C LEU A 406 19.88 -5.96 -10.96
N GLY A 407 18.72 -5.34 -10.72
CA GLY A 407 18.08 -5.27 -9.41
C GLY A 407 17.11 -6.42 -9.14
N GLY A 408 16.18 -6.16 -8.22
CA GLY A 408 15.07 -7.04 -7.89
C GLY A 408 14.12 -7.25 -9.07
N LEU A 409 13.40 -8.37 -9.01
CA LEU A 409 12.48 -8.78 -10.07
C LEU A 409 11.19 -9.35 -9.48
N CYS A 410 10.12 -9.29 -10.26
CA CYS A 410 8.89 -10.01 -9.98
C CYS A 410 8.28 -10.57 -11.26
N VAL A 411 7.44 -11.60 -11.09
CA VAL A 411 6.74 -12.25 -12.20
C VAL A 411 5.24 -12.24 -11.90
N THR A 412 4.44 -11.81 -12.87
CA THR A 412 2.98 -11.80 -12.78
C THR A 412 2.39 -13.15 -13.20
N GLU A 413 1.09 -13.36 -12.95
CA GLU A 413 0.38 -14.61 -13.29
C GLU A 413 0.42 -14.96 -14.78
N ASP A 414 0.52 -13.95 -15.66
CA ASP A 414 0.65 -14.10 -17.11
C ASP A 414 2.11 -14.34 -17.58
N GLU A 415 3.01 -14.69 -16.66
CA GLU A 415 4.45 -14.87 -16.86
C GLU A 415 5.20 -13.62 -17.36
N THR A 416 4.63 -12.41 -17.21
CA THR A 416 5.38 -11.18 -17.48
C THR A 416 6.40 -10.92 -16.38
N VAL A 417 7.66 -10.71 -16.75
CA VAL A 417 8.74 -10.43 -15.80
C VAL A 417 9.03 -8.94 -15.78
N TYR A 418 9.03 -8.34 -14.59
CA TYR A 418 9.47 -6.97 -14.35
C TYR A 418 10.80 -7.00 -13.63
N VAL A 419 11.78 -6.21 -14.09
CA VAL A 419 13.14 -6.20 -13.54
C VAL A 419 13.59 -4.76 -13.33
N ALA A 420 14.01 -4.41 -12.11
CA ALA A 420 14.65 -3.13 -11.85
C ALA A 420 16.08 -3.10 -12.42
N ASP A 421 16.50 -1.97 -12.96
CA ASP A 421 17.89 -1.69 -13.29
C ASP A 421 18.33 -0.41 -12.58
N SER A 422 19.24 -0.61 -11.62
CA SER A 422 19.73 0.45 -10.75
C SER A 422 20.77 1.35 -11.41
N ALA A 423 21.38 0.93 -12.52
CA ALA A 423 22.35 1.78 -13.23
C ALA A 423 21.63 2.75 -14.18
N THR A 424 20.62 2.27 -14.90
CA THR A 424 19.82 3.12 -15.80
C THR A 424 18.64 3.82 -15.10
N ASN A 425 18.32 3.42 -13.86
CA ASN A 425 17.14 3.85 -13.11
C ASN A 425 15.83 3.56 -13.88
N GLN A 426 15.72 2.38 -14.46
CA GLN A 426 14.56 1.96 -15.25
C GLN A 426 14.04 0.60 -14.80
N VAL A 427 12.83 0.26 -15.25
CA VAL A 427 12.23 -1.06 -15.09
C VAL A 427 12.02 -1.68 -16.47
N TYR A 428 12.65 -2.84 -16.68
CA TYR A 428 12.43 -3.68 -17.85
C TYR A 428 11.17 -4.54 -17.69
N VAL A 429 10.49 -4.80 -18.80
CA VAL A 429 9.37 -5.73 -18.93
C VAL A 429 9.73 -6.75 -19.99
N VAL A 430 9.71 -8.01 -19.60
CA VAL A 430 9.96 -9.16 -20.48
C VAL A 430 8.67 -9.95 -20.56
N ASN A 431 8.10 -10.01 -21.76
CA ASN A 431 6.88 -10.77 -22.04
C ASN A 431 7.23 -12.19 -22.48
N SER A 432 6.29 -13.11 -22.34
CA SER A 432 6.48 -14.48 -22.84
C SER A 432 6.85 -14.49 -24.33
N GLY A 433 8.03 -15.03 -24.65
CA GLY A 433 8.56 -15.10 -26.02
C GLY A 433 9.40 -13.89 -26.47
N ASP A 434 9.48 -12.82 -25.67
CA ASP A 434 10.40 -11.71 -25.89
C ASP A 434 11.72 -11.97 -25.16
N THR A 435 12.85 -11.85 -25.85
CA THR A 435 14.18 -12.10 -25.29
C THR A 435 15.00 -10.84 -25.04
N ALA A 436 14.58 -9.69 -25.55
CA ALA A 436 15.30 -8.41 -25.39
C ALA A 436 14.67 -7.53 -24.29
N GLY A 437 13.38 -7.75 -24.01
CA GLY A 437 12.63 -6.92 -23.08
C GLY A 437 12.41 -5.50 -23.62
N SER A 438 11.58 -4.75 -22.91
CA SER A 438 11.30 -3.34 -23.19
C SER A 438 11.29 -2.55 -21.90
N THR A 439 11.71 -1.29 -21.95
CA THR A 439 11.73 -0.41 -20.77
C THR A 439 10.37 0.24 -20.58
N LEU A 440 9.88 0.33 -19.33
CA LEU A 440 8.71 1.13 -19.02
C LEU A 440 9.06 2.61 -19.11
N ASP A 441 8.29 3.33 -19.93
CA ASP A 441 8.29 4.79 -20.02
C ASP A 441 7.55 5.37 -18.81
N LEU A 442 8.27 5.51 -17.69
CA LEU A 442 7.82 6.09 -16.42
C LEU A 442 8.70 7.29 -16.06
N ASP A 443 8.12 8.27 -15.38
CA ASP A 443 8.86 9.35 -14.73
C ASP A 443 9.32 8.83 -13.37
N TYR A 444 10.48 8.14 -13.39
CA TYR A 444 11.10 7.59 -12.19
C TYR A 444 11.43 8.70 -11.18
N ALA A 445 11.32 8.38 -9.90
CA ALA A 445 11.63 9.33 -8.85
C ALA A 445 13.11 9.71 -8.84
N ASP A 446 13.42 10.97 -8.53
CA ASP A 446 14.80 11.47 -8.32
C ASP A 446 15.38 11.03 -6.95
N ASP A 447 14.63 10.22 -6.19
CA ASP A 447 14.95 9.81 -4.81
C ASP A 447 15.99 8.67 -4.71
N GLY A 448 16.56 8.27 -5.85
CA GLY A 448 17.60 7.25 -5.99
C GLY A 448 17.29 6.22 -7.10
N PRO A 449 18.21 5.28 -7.39
CA PRO A 449 17.97 4.25 -8.39
C PRO A 449 16.89 3.25 -7.97
N ALA A 450 16.16 2.72 -8.95
CA ALA A 450 15.26 1.58 -8.79
C ALA A 450 16.07 0.32 -8.41
N VAL A 451 15.79 -0.26 -7.25
CA VAL A 451 16.52 -1.43 -6.72
C VAL A 451 15.69 -2.71 -6.65
N ASP A 452 14.37 -2.59 -6.50
CA ASP A 452 13.47 -3.75 -6.40
C ASP A 452 12.08 -3.39 -6.93
N VAL A 453 11.33 -4.37 -7.41
CA VAL A 453 10.01 -4.20 -8.01
C VAL A 453 9.03 -5.28 -7.60
N GLN A 454 7.78 -4.91 -7.36
CA GLN A 454 6.67 -5.84 -7.22
C GLN A 454 5.43 -5.34 -7.96
N VAL A 455 4.64 -6.28 -8.49
CA VAL A 455 3.34 -5.98 -9.08
C VAL A 455 2.25 -6.52 -8.15
N TYR A 456 1.30 -5.66 -7.79
CA TYR A 456 0.16 -6.03 -6.97
C TYR A 456 -1.08 -5.25 -7.39
N GLU A 457 -2.21 -5.95 -7.57
CA GLU A 457 -3.51 -5.39 -8.00
C GLU A 457 -3.39 -4.43 -9.21
N GLY A 458 -2.65 -4.84 -10.23
CA GLY A 458 -2.46 -4.06 -11.48
C GLY A 458 -1.64 -2.78 -11.32
N SER A 459 -0.97 -2.59 -10.18
CA SER A 459 -0.02 -1.49 -9.95
C SER A 459 1.39 -2.02 -9.83
N LEU A 460 2.35 -1.29 -10.38
CA LEU A 460 3.78 -1.53 -10.20
C LEU A 460 4.26 -0.73 -8.99
N TYR A 461 4.94 -1.40 -8.07
CA TYR A 461 5.62 -0.80 -6.94
C TYR A 461 7.11 -0.90 -7.19
N VAL A 462 7.79 0.24 -7.22
CA VAL A 462 9.23 0.34 -7.43
C VAL A 462 9.85 0.87 -6.15
N LEU A 463 10.79 0.13 -5.57
CA LEU A 463 11.61 0.59 -4.47
C LEU A 463 12.80 1.38 -5.03
N HIS A 464 12.87 2.66 -4.68
CA HIS A 464 14.03 3.50 -4.93
C HIS A 464 14.87 3.57 -3.65
N SER A 465 16.18 3.36 -3.77
CA SER A 465 17.11 3.45 -2.63
C SER A 465 18.03 4.65 -2.80
N SER A 466 18.21 5.43 -1.75
CA SER A 466 19.14 6.57 -1.75
C SER A 466 20.61 6.16 -1.67
N ARG A 467 20.90 4.86 -1.70
CA ARG A 467 22.21 4.29 -1.50
C ARG A 467 23.00 4.21 -2.80
N PHE A 468 24.13 4.91 -2.85
CA PHE A 468 25.22 4.68 -3.80
C PHE A 468 26.52 4.44 -3.02
N GLY A 469 26.67 3.28 -2.36
CA GLY A 469 27.91 2.92 -1.65
C GLY A 469 27.77 2.09 -0.36
N VAL A 470 28.84 2.05 0.44
CA VAL A 470 29.02 1.09 1.55
C VAL A 470 28.19 1.41 2.79
N GLU A 471 27.90 2.68 3.09
CA GLU A 471 27.14 3.11 4.28
C GLU A 471 25.80 3.76 3.90
N ALA A 472 24.75 3.49 4.68
CA ALA A 472 23.43 4.08 4.50
C ALA A 472 23.46 5.57 4.90
N PRO A 473 22.80 6.47 4.15
CA PRO A 473 22.78 7.90 4.47
C PRO A 473 22.01 8.18 5.77
N GLU A 474 22.46 9.18 6.55
CA GLU A 474 21.80 9.59 7.81
C GLU A 474 20.33 10.03 7.61
N ASN A 475 20.01 10.58 6.44
CA ASN A 475 18.66 10.95 6.05
C ASN A 475 18.35 10.29 4.70
N PRO A 476 17.69 9.12 4.69
CA PRO A 476 17.34 8.45 3.45
C PRO A 476 16.27 9.24 2.69
N SER A 477 16.46 9.39 1.38
CA SER A 477 15.43 9.87 0.47
C SER A 477 14.71 8.74 -0.23
N GLY A 478 15.17 7.49 -0.16
CA GLY A 478 14.54 6.34 -0.82
C GLY A 478 13.11 6.04 -0.33
N GLY A 479 12.45 5.09 -0.98
CA GLY A 479 11.14 4.57 -0.60
C GLY A 479 10.43 3.87 -1.75
N VAL A 480 9.23 3.36 -1.47
CA VAL A 480 8.40 2.66 -2.44
C VAL A 480 7.51 3.66 -3.17
N TYR A 481 7.55 3.62 -4.49
CA TYR A 481 6.73 4.41 -5.40
C TYR A 481 5.72 3.51 -6.09
N ARG A 482 4.47 3.97 -6.16
CA ARG A 482 3.42 3.29 -6.92
C ARG A 482 3.26 3.95 -8.28
N TYR A 483 3.34 3.12 -9.30
CA TYR A 483 3.06 3.44 -10.70
C TYR A 483 1.85 2.63 -11.15
N ILE A 484 0.98 3.25 -11.95
CA ILE A 484 -0.17 2.57 -12.51
C ILE A 484 0.25 1.96 -13.84
N LEU A 485 0.25 0.63 -13.94
CA LEU A 485 0.57 -0.04 -15.18
C LEU A 485 -0.52 0.27 -16.24
N PRO A 486 -0.14 0.39 -17.52
CA PRO A 486 -1.13 0.47 -18.59
C PRO A 486 -2.05 -0.75 -18.54
N ALA A 487 -3.36 -0.54 -18.68
CA ALA A 487 -4.29 -1.67 -18.82
C ALA A 487 -3.93 -2.43 -20.10
N ARG A 488 -3.61 -3.72 -19.97
CA ARG A 488 -3.60 -4.63 -21.12
C ARG A 488 -5.04 -4.83 -21.57
N LEU A 489 -5.36 -4.36 -22.77
CA LEU A 489 -6.59 -4.74 -23.46
C LEU A 489 -6.31 -6.08 -24.12
N ASP A 490 -6.70 -7.16 -23.46
CA ASP A 490 -6.72 -8.49 -24.09
C ASP A 490 -7.86 -8.52 -25.11
N PHE A 491 -7.50 -8.34 -26.38
CA PHE A 491 -8.42 -8.57 -27.50
C PHE A 491 -8.40 -10.06 -27.88
N ASP A 492 -8.78 -10.94 -26.96
CA ASP A 492 -9.02 -12.34 -27.29
C ASP A 492 -10.34 -12.80 -26.66
N SER A 493 -11.39 -12.82 -27.50
CA SER A 493 -12.61 -13.62 -27.32
C SER A 493 -13.09 -14.14 -28.66
#